data_AF-A0A3B8HLJ0-F1
#
_entry.id   AF-A0A3B8HLJ0-F1
#
_cell.length_a   1.000
_cell.length_b   1.000
_cell.length_c   1.000
_cell.angle_alpha   90.00
_cell.angle_beta   90.00
_cell.angle_gamma   90.00
#
_symmetry.space_group_name_H-M   'P 1'
#
loop_
_entity.id
_entity.type
_entity.pdbx_description
1 polymer ?
#
loop_
_entity_poly.entity_id
_entity_poly.type
_entity_poly.pdbx_seq_one_letter_code
_entity_poly.pdbx_strand_id
1 'polypeptide(L)'
;MRTRGLAFRLSVLILVSTTAIFAVAFLYNYFLSKQAVLKNVEENARNLTFSTIYKIETVLRSVEKIPGQLALQVEKGRFQRDSMAEMIRGAVADNKEIYGAAIAFEPFAFDPACRLYLPYSYRASDGSIKSIPPEEISYPYSTSDWYQIPKELHRAMWSEPYFDEGVGNIVMATYSVPFYWRGGGRMQIRGVATADVSLSWLKDIVSSVRVYESGYAFVISQNGVFVT
;
A
#
# COMPACT_ATOMS: atom_id res chain seq x y z
N MET A 1 67.86 25.14 40.81
CA MET A 1 66.58 24.45 40.54
C MET A 1 65.76 24.43 41.84
N ARG A 2 64.67 25.20 41.94
CA ARG A 2 63.82 25.21 43.15
C ARG A 2 63.10 23.87 43.26
N THR A 3 63.42 23.08 44.28
CA THR A 3 62.71 21.84 44.61
C THR A 3 61.27 22.18 44.99
N ARG A 4 60.29 21.78 44.16
CA ARG A 4 58.87 21.98 44.46
C ARG A 4 58.53 21.29 45.79
N GLY A 5 57.88 22.01 46.71
CA GLY A 5 57.54 21.54 48.06
C GLY A 5 56.58 20.36 48.08
N LEU A 6 56.53 19.65 49.21
CA LEU A 6 55.73 18.42 49.40
C LEU A 6 54.25 18.60 49.02
N ALA A 7 53.66 19.75 49.38
CA ALA A 7 52.28 20.10 49.05
C ALA A 7 52.01 20.11 47.54
N PHE A 8 52.94 20.63 46.73
CA PHE A 8 52.78 20.66 45.27
C PHE A 8 52.72 19.25 44.68
N ARG A 9 53.57 18.33 45.16
CA ARG A 9 53.60 16.93 44.67
C ARG A 9 52.31 16.20 45.01
N LEU A 10 51.79 16.41 46.23
CA LEU A 10 50.51 15.85 46.68
C LEU A 10 49.34 16.40 45.86
N SER A 11 49.27 17.71 45.62
CA SER A 11 48.21 18.31 44.80
C SER A 11 48.20 17.77 43.37
N VAL A 12 49.38 17.59 42.75
CA VAL A 12 49.48 16.99 41.41
C VAL A 12 49.02 15.53 41.43
N LEU A 13 49.43 14.75 42.42
CA LEU A 13 49.05 13.32 42.51
C LEU A 13 47.54 13.15 42.73
N ILE A 14 46.95 13.99 43.57
CA ILE A 14 45.50 14.04 43.78
C ILE A 14 44.82 14.40 42.45
N LEU A 15 45.24 15.49 41.80
CA LEU A 15 44.64 15.96 40.53
C LEU A 15 44.68 14.89 39.44
N VAL A 16 45.83 14.25 39.23
CA VAL A 16 45.97 13.17 38.23
C VAL A 16 45.03 12.01 38.55
N SER A 17 44.94 11.63 39.82
CA SER A 17 44.08 10.54 40.27
C SER A 17 42.59 10.88 40.06
N THR A 18 42.14 12.07 40.46
CA THR A 18 40.76 12.50 40.22
C THR A 18 40.46 12.61 38.73
N THR A 19 41.35 13.20 37.93
CA THR A 19 41.17 13.27 36.47
C THR A 19 41.07 11.88 35.84
N ALA A 20 41.91 10.93 36.24
CA ALA A 20 41.86 9.56 35.74
C ALA A 20 40.54 8.86 36.11
N ILE A 21 40.09 8.99 37.36
CA ILE A 21 38.81 8.43 37.81
C ILE A 21 37.64 9.03 37.02
N PHE A 22 37.59 10.35 36.87
CA PHE A 22 36.56 11.01 36.08
C PHE A 22 36.61 10.59 34.61
N ALA A 23 37.79 10.50 34.00
CA ALA A 23 37.92 10.08 32.61
C ALA A 23 37.38 8.65 32.38
N VAL A 24 37.69 7.71 33.27
CA VAL A 24 37.16 6.34 33.22
C VAL A 24 35.64 6.33 33.41
N ALA A 25 35.12 7.06 34.39
CA ALA A 25 33.68 7.16 34.62
C ALA A 25 32.94 7.78 33.42
N PHE A 26 33.49 8.85 32.83
CA PHE A 26 32.95 9.49 31.63
C PHE A 26 32.97 8.57 30.42
N LEU A 27 34.08 7.85 30.18
CA LEU A 27 34.16 6.89 29.09
C LEU A 27 33.15 5.77 29.25
N TYR A 28 33.05 5.19 30.45
CA TYR A 28 32.08 4.15 30.75
C TYR A 28 30.64 4.65 30.55
N ASN A 29 30.31 5.82 31.08
CA ASN A 29 29.01 6.44 30.90
C ASN A 29 28.69 6.75 29.43
N TYR A 30 29.68 7.24 28.68
CA TYR A 30 29.54 7.51 27.24
C TYR A 30 29.20 6.25 26.46
N PHE A 31 29.91 5.14 26.69
CA PHE A 31 29.64 3.88 25.98
C PHE A 31 28.25 3.31 26.32
N LEU A 32 27.88 3.30 27.60
CA LEU A 32 26.54 2.87 28.03
C LEU A 32 25.44 3.74 27.42
N SER A 33 25.60 5.07 27.51
CA SER A 33 24.60 6.02 26.98
C SER A 33 24.46 5.88 25.47
N LYS A 34 25.57 5.72 24.75
CA LYS A 34 25.56 5.50 23.29
C LYS A 34 24.78 4.24 22.91
N GLN A 35 25.03 3.12 23.59
CA GLN A 35 24.29 1.88 23.34
C GLN A 35 22.80 2.01 23.66
N ALA A 36 22.47 2.62 24.80
CA ALA A 36 21.07 2.84 25.19
C ALA A 36 20.34 3.74 24.19
N VAL A 37 20.97 4.84 23.73
CA VAL A 37 20.39 5.75 22.74
C VAL A 37 20.18 5.04 21.40
N LEU A 38 21.19 4.31 20.89
CA LEU A 38 21.05 3.58 19.62
C LEU A 38 19.94 2.53 19.68
N LYS A 39 19.83 1.80 20.79
CA LYS A 39 18.74 0.83 20.99
C LYS A 39 17.37 1.50 20.98
N ASN A 40 17.22 2.63 21.68
CA ASN A 40 15.96 3.39 21.66
C ASN A 40 15.63 3.92 20.26
N VAL A 41 16.62 4.36 19.49
CA VAL A 41 16.44 4.80 18.10
C VAL A 41 15.93 3.65 17.23
N GLU A 42 16.52 2.45 17.35
CA GLU A 42 16.09 1.26 16.63
C GLU A 42 14.66 0.84 17.02
N GLU A 43 14.35 0.80 18.31
CA GLU A 43 13.01 0.44 18.80
C GLU A 43 11.95 1.44 18.33
N ASN A 44 12.25 2.75 18.38
CA ASN A 44 11.35 3.79 17.88
C ASN A 44 11.13 3.68 16.37
N ALA A 45 12.20 3.46 15.59
CA ALA A 45 12.09 3.25 14.15
C ALA A 45 11.21 2.04 13.83
N ARG A 46 11.42 0.92 14.54
CA ARG A 46 10.63 -0.31 14.39
C ARG A 46 9.15 -0.09 14.74
N ASN A 47 8.87 0.60 15.85
CA ASN A 47 7.50 0.92 16.26
C ASN A 47 6.80 1.83 15.24
N LEU A 48 7.52 2.81 14.69
CA LEU A 48 7.02 3.69 13.64
C LEU A 48 6.74 2.89 12.35
N THR A 49 7.63 2.00 11.94
CA THR A 49 7.41 1.09 10.81
C THR A 49 6.15 0.26 11.00
N PHE A 50 5.97 -0.41 12.14
CA PHE A 50 4.76 -1.20 12.40
C PHE A 50 3.50 -0.34 12.44
N SER A 51 3.54 0.83 13.08
CA SER A 51 2.40 1.76 13.07
C SER A 51 1.99 2.16 11.66
N THR A 52 2.95 2.44 10.78
CA THR A 52 2.70 2.76 9.37
C THR A 52 2.16 1.57 8.61
N ILE A 53 2.73 0.37 8.79
CA ILE A 53 2.23 -0.87 8.19
C ILE A 53 0.75 -1.10 8.57
N TYR A 54 0.40 -0.97 9.85
CA TYR A 54 -0.99 -1.18 10.28
C TYR A 54 -1.96 -0.16 9.69
N LYS A 55 -1.55 1.10 9.51
CA LYS A 55 -2.37 2.11 8.83
C LYS A 55 -2.63 1.72 7.37
N ILE A 56 -1.59 1.29 6.66
CA ILE A 56 -1.69 0.84 5.27
C ILE A 56 -2.57 -0.41 5.18
N GLU A 57 -2.31 -1.44 5.99
CA GLU A 57 -3.09 -2.67 6.02
C GLU A 57 -4.56 -2.43 6.33
N THR A 58 -4.87 -1.51 7.25
CA THR A 58 -6.26 -1.20 7.60
C THR A 58 -7.04 -0.71 6.37
N VAL A 59 -6.41 0.15 5.57
CA VAL A 59 -7.02 0.66 4.33
C VAL A 59 -7.08 -0.43 3.26
N LEU A 60 -5.98 -1.15 3.01
CA LEU A 60 -5.96 -2.21 2.00
C LEU A 60 -7.00 -3.30 2.30
N ARG A 61 -7.12 -3.75 3.55
CA ARG A 61 -8.14 -4.73 3.97
C ARG A 61 -9.57 -4.21 3.83
N SER A 62 -9.78 -2.90 3.93
CA SER A 62 -11.08 -2.29 3.66
C SER A 62 -11.41 -2.38 2.17
N VAL A 63 -10.44 -2.03 1.32
CA VAL A 63 -10.57 -2.10 -0.14
C VAL A 63 -10.79 -3.54 -0.62
N GLU A 64 -10.02 -4.50 -0.12
CA GLU A 64 -10.08 -5.93 -0.51
C GLU A 64 -11.49 -6.55 -0.40
N LYS A 65 -12.30 -6.07 0.57
CA LYS A 65 -13.64 -6.60 0.80
C LYS A 65 -14.62 -6.24 -0.31
N ILE A 66 -14.44 -5.09 -0.96
CA ILE A 66 -15.40 -4.54 -1.91
C ILE A 66 -15.48 -5.39 -3.19
N PRO A 67 -14.36 -5.74 -3.86
CA PRO A 67 -14.40 -6.64 -5.01
C PRO A 67 -14.98 -8.02 -4.69
N GLY A 68 -14.76 -8.53 -3.47
CA GLY A 68 -15.35 -9.80 -3.04
C GLY A 68 -16.88 -9.73 -2.96
N GLN A 69 -17.43 -8.61 -2.47
CA GLN A 69 -18.88 -8.39 -2.45
C GLN A 69 -19.45 -8.22 -3.86
N LEU A 70 -18.79 -7.45 -4.72
CA LEU A 70 -19.19 -7.27 -6.13
C LEU A 70 -19.19 -8.61 -6.87
N ALA A 71 -18.12 -9.40 -6.73
CA ALA A 71 -18.01 -10.74 -7.29
C ALA A 71 -19.21 -11.60 -6.87
N LEU A 72 -19.45 -11.73 -5.55
CA LEU A 72 -20.57 -12.53 -5.02
C LEU A 72 -21.94 -12.07 -5.51
N GLN A 73 -22.14 -10.76 -5.68
CA GLN A 73 -23.37 -10.22 -6.24
C GLN A 73 -23.54 -10.67 -7.69
N VAL A 74 -22.52 -10.47 -8.53
CA VAL A 74 -22.50 -10.83 -9.96
C VAL A 74 -22.68 -12.34 -10.18
N GLU A 75 -22.13 -13.18 -9.32
CA GLU A 75 -22.29 -14.65 -9.42
C GLU A 75 -23.74 -15.10 -9.17
N LYS A 76 -24.46 -14.42 -8.28
CA LYS A 76 -25.82 -14.81 -7.85
C LYS A 76 -26.92 -14.28 -8.75
N GLY A 77 -26.65 -13.25 -9.55
CA GLY A 77 -27.68 -12.51 -10.28
C GLY A 77 -27.44 -12.47 -11.79
N ARG A 78 -28.53 -12.23 -12.54
CA ARG A 78 -28.46 -11.62 -13.87
C ARG A 78 -28.63 -10.12 -13.68
N PHE A 79 -27.60 -9.34 -13.96
CA PHE A 79 -27.64 -7.88 -13.85
C PHE A 79 -27.95 -7.26 -15.20
N GLN A 80 -28.80 -6.23 -15.18
CA GLN A 80 -28.90 -5.29 -16.29
C GLN A 80 -27.72 -4.31 -16.25
N ARG A 81 -27.35 -3.77 -17.41
CA ARG A 81 -26.20 -2.85 -17.57
C ARG A 81 -26.25 -1.68 -16.57
N ASP A 82 -27.39 -1.00 -16.48
CA ASP A 82 -27.55 0.19 -15.63
C ASP A 82 -27.45 -0.15 -14.15
N SER A 83 -28.05 -1.27 -13.72
CA SER A 83 -27.97 -1.71 -12.32
C SER A 83 -26.53 -2.06 -11.91
N MET A 84 -25.73 -2.59 -12.83
CA MET A 84 -24.32 -2.88 -12.58
C MET A 84 -23.49 -1.59 -12.47
N ALA A 85 -23.73 -0.62 -13.35
CA ALA A 85 -23.03 0.66 -13.31
C ALA A 85 -23.31 1.42 -12.01
N GLU A 86 -24.57 1.47 -11.56
CA GLU A 86 -24.93 2.13 -10.29
C GLU A 86 -24.35 1.41 -9.06
N MET A 87 -24.28 0.07 -9.10
CA MET A 87 -23.65 -0.72 -8.04
C MET A 87 -22.15 -0.44 -7.90
N ILE A 88 -21.43 -0.39 -9.03
CA ILE A 88 -19.99 -0.04 -9.06
C ILE A 88 -19.79 1.40 -8.62
N ARG A 89 -20.62 2.32 -9.12
CA ARG A 89 -20.59 3.74 -8.73
C ARG A 89 -20.80 3.93 -7.23
N GLY A 90 -21.76 3.21 -6.64
CA GLY A 90 -22.01 3.20 -5.20
C GLY A 90 -20.82 2.66 -4.40
N ALA A 91 -20.21 1.57 -4.87
CA ALA A 91 -19.00 1.02 -4.26
C ALA A 91 -17.86 2.05 -4.19
N VAL A 92 -17.65 2.86 -5.24
CA VAL A 92 -16.68 3.96 -5.19
C VAL A 92 -17.17 5.10 -4.30
N ALA A 93 -18.44 5.51 -4.42
CA ALA A 93 -18.98 6.64 -3.64
C ALA A 93 -18.87 6.42 -2.12
N ASP A 94 -19.19 5.22 -1.65
CA ASP A 94 -19.26 4.87 -0.23
C ASP A 94 -17.89 4.57 0.40
N ASN A 95 -16.86 4.34 -0.41
CA ASN A 95 -15.52 3.99 0.05
C ASN A 95 -14.50 5.02 -0.47
N LYS A 96 -14.03 5.91 0.41
CA LYS A 96 -13.16 7.06 0.02
C LYS A 96 -11.76 6.65 -0.42
N GLU A 97 -11.33 5.50 0.06
CA GLU A 97 -10.05 4.87 -0.11
C GLU A 97 -9.94 4.18 -1.48
N ILE A 98 -11.09 3.91 -2.11
CA ILE A 98 -11.18 3.39 -3.46
C ILE A 98 -11.12 4.56 -4.44
N TYR A 99 -10.11 4.50 -5.31
CA TYR A 99 -9.99 5.41 -6.44
C TYR A 99 -11.03 5.03 -7.51
N GLY A 100 -11.08 3.76 -7.89
CA GLY A 100 -11.98 3.24 -8.90
C GLY A 100 -12.33 1.79 -8.67
N ALA A 101 -13.39 1.32 -9.32
CA ALA A 101 -13.82 -0.06 -9.25
C ALA A 101 -14.39 -0.48 -10.61
N ALA A 102 -14.19 -1.76 -10.95
CA ALA A 102 -14.66 -2.33 -12.20
C ALA A 102 -15.26 -3.72 -12.00
N ILE A 103 -16.06 -4.14 -12.98
CA ILE A 103 -16.36 -5.55 -13.20
C ILE A 103 -15.95 -5.88 -14.63
N ALA A 104 -14.84 -6.58 -14.79
CA ALA A 104 -14.28 -6.97 -16.08
C ALA A 104 -14.76 -8.37 -16.46
N PHE A 105 -15.48 -8.53 -17.56
CA PHE A 105 -15.99 -9.83 -17.99
C PHE A 105 -15.02 -10.57 -18.91
N GLU A 106 -15.13 -11.89 -18.98
CA GLU A 106 -14.56 -12.68 -20.06
C GLU A 106 -15.16 -12.23 -21.41
N PRO A 107 -14.40 -12.36 -22.52
CA PRO A 107 -14.90 -11.95 -23.81
C PRO A 107 -16.25 -12.58 -24.15
N PHE A 108 -17.22 -11.75 -24.55
CA PHE A 108 -18.61 -12.16 -24.86
C PHE A 108 -19.40 -12.79 -23.69
N ALA A 109 -18.88 -12.78 -22.45
CA ALA A 109 -19.51 -13.46 -21.30
C ALA A 109 -20.62 -12.64 -20.63
N PHE A 110 -20.67 -11.33 -20.88
CA PHE A 110 -21.77 -10.48 -20.42
C PHE A 110 -22.86 -10.35 -21.50
N ASP A 111 -22.47 -9.96 -22.70
CA ASP A 111 -23.34 -9.77 -23.85
C ASP A 111 -22.66 -10.37 -25.11
N PRO A 112 -23.29 -11.33 -25.79
CA PRO A 112 -22.72 -11.95 -27.00
C PRO A 112 -22.41 -10.96 -28.14
N ALA A 113 -23.05 -9.80 -28.17
CA ALA A 113 -22.80 -8.75 -29.16
C ALA A 113 -21.64 -7.81 -28.76
N CYS A 114 -21.18 -7.88 -27.51
CA CYS A 114 -20.15 -7.01 -26.94
C CYS A 114 -18.93 -7.85 -26.55
N ARG A 115 -17.85 -7.76 -27.34
CA ARG A 115 -16.63 -8.54 -27.08
C ARG A 115 -16.05 -8.25 -25.71
N LEU A 116 -15.89 -6.98 -25.34
CA LEU A 116 -15.27 -6.57 -24.08
C LEU A 116 -16.26 -5.69 -23.32
N TYR A 117 -16.71 -6.15 -22.15
CA TYR A 117 -17.60 -5.39 -21.27
C TYR A 117 -16.91 -5.15 -19.93
N LEU A 118 -16.64 -3.88 -19.62
CA LEU A 118 -15.93 -3.42 -18.43
C LEU A 118 -16.61 -2.15 -17.90
N PRO A 119 -17.77 -2.22 -17.23
CA PRO A 119 -18.26 -1.07 -16.50
C PRO A 119 -17.23 -0.68 -15.44
N TYR A 120 -16.85 0.60 -15.44
CA TYR A 120 -15.86 1.18 -14.55
C TYR A 120 -16.35 2.52 -14.03
N SER A 121 -16.20 2.73 -12.72
CA SER A 121 -16.41 4.03 -12.09
C SER A 121 -15.18 4.43 -11.30
N TYR A 122 -14.91 5.73 -11.26
CA TYR A 122 -13.77 6.28 -10.54
C TYR A 122 -14.06 7.67 -9.97
N ARG A 123 -13.24 8.04 -9.00
CA ARG A 123 -13.23 9.34 -8.36
C ARG A 123 -12.32 10.28 -9.14
N ALA A 124 -12.91 11.29 -9.77
CA ALA A 124 -12.17 12.35 -10.44
C ALA A 124 -11.46 13.28 -9.44
N SER A 125 -10.54 14.11 -9.93
CA SER A 125 -9.76 15.04 -9.12
C SER A 125 -10.60 16.10 -8.38
N ASP A 126 -11.81 16.40 -8.89
CA ASP A 126 -12.78 17.29 -8.24
C ASP A 126 -13.63 16.59 -7.17
N GLY A 127 -13.37 15.30 -6.93
CA GLY A 127 -14.10 14.46 -5.98
C GLY A 127 -15.39 13.85 -6.53
N SER A 128 -15.82 14.22 -7.74
CA SER A 128 -17.01 13.63 -8.38
C SER A 128 -16.75 12.18 -8.79
N ILE A 129 -17.80 11.34 -8.75
CA ILE A 129 -17.74 9.98 -9.27
C ILE A 129 -18.18 9.99 -10.72
N LYS A 130 -17.29 9.54 -11.61
CA LYS A 130 -17.53 9.39 -13.04
C LYS A 130 -17.60 7.91 -13.38
N SER A 131 -18.37 7.57 -14.42
CA SER A 131 -18.41 6.24 -14.99
C SER A 131 -18.02 6.33 -16.45
N ILE A 132 -17.21 5.38 -16.91
CA ILE A 132 -16.82 5.31 -18.32
C ILE A 132 -17.80 4.40 -19.05
N PRO A 133 -18.43 4.87 -20.14
CA PRO A 133 -19.24 4.01 -20.99
C PRO A 133 -18.41 2.82 -21.50
N PRO A 134 -18.92 1.58 -21.43
CA PRO A 134 -18.20 0.39 -21.91
C PRO A 134 -17.69 0.53 -23.35
N GLU A 135 -18.38 1.29 -24.18
CA GLU A 135 -18.06 1.55 -25.59
C GLU A 135 -16.81 2.43 -25.77
N GLU A 136 -16.44 3.22 -24.76
CA GLU A 136 -15.26 4.11 -24.79
C GLU A 136 -13.98 3.40 -24.33
N ILE A 137 -14.10 2.19 -23.77
CA ILE A 137 -12.96 1.40 -23.31
C ILE A 137 -12.34 0.70 -24.52
N SER A 138 -11.34 1.37 -25.10
CA SER A 138 -10.66 0.91 -26.32
C SER A 138 -9.44 0.02 -26.08
N TYR A 139 -9.00 -0.15 -24.82
CA TYR A 139 -7.82 -0.95 -24.52
C TYR A 139 -8.16 -2.42 -24.21
N PRO A 140 -7.33 -3.38 -24.64
CA PRO A 140 -7.60 -4.81 -24.48
C PRO A 140 -7.28 -5.28 -23.04
N TYR A 141 -8.10 -4.92 -22.06
CA TYR A 141 -7.89 -5.29 -20.65
C TYR A 141 -7.70 -6.79 -20.39
N SER A 142 -8.18 -7.64 -21.31
CA SER A 142 -7.98 -9.09 -21.27
C SER A 142 -6.51 -9.52 -21.21
N THR A 143 -5.57 -8.61 -21.53
CA THR A 143 -4.12 -8.83 -21.45
C THR A 143 -3.42 -8.09 -20.30
N SER A 144 -4.17 -7.38 -19.47
CA SER A 144 -3.59 -6.67 -18.33
C SER A 144 -3.33 -7.62 -17.16
N ASP A 145 -2.23 -7.41 -16.46
CA ASP A 145 -1.81 -8.26 -15.32
C ASP A 145 -2.87 -8.31 -14.21
N TRP A 146 -3.50 -7.16 -13.92
CA TRP A 146 -4.59 -7.08 -12.94
C TRP A 146 -5.81 -7.92 -13.33
N TYR A 147 -5.96 -8.31 -14.60
CA TYR A 147 -7.02 -9.17 -15.10
C TYR A 147 -6.57 -10.62 -15.25
N GLN A 148 -5.47 -10.86 -15.95
CA GLN A 148 -5.02 -12.20 -16.32
C GLN A 148 -4.53 -13.01 -15.14
N ILE A 149 -3.66 -12.45 -14.30
CA ILE A 149 -3.00 -13.19 -13.22
C ILE A 149 -4.03 -13.75 -12.21
N PRO A 150 -4.97 -12.96 -11.63
CA PRO A 150 -5.96 -13.49 -10.69
C PRO A 150 -6.90 -14.52 -11.35
N LYS A 151 -7.18 -14.35 -12.64
CA LYS A 151 -7.95 -15.32 -13.43
C LYS A 151 -7.24 -16.67 -13.53
N GLU A 152 -6.00 -16.68 -14.02
CA GLU A 152 -5.21 -17.89 -14.25
C GLU A 152 -4.87 -18.60 -12.93
N LEU A 153 -4.60 -17.83 -11.87
CA LEU A 153 -4.30 -18.37 -10.54
C LEU A 153 -5.54 -18.73 -9.72
N HIS A 154 -6.74 -18.42 -10.21
CA HIS A 154 -8.02 -18.65 -9.52
C HIS A 154 -8.08 -18.11 -8.09
N ARG A 155 -7.38 -17.01 -7.81
CA ARG A 155 -7.32 -16.42 -6.47
C ARG A 155 -7.31 -14.89 -6.53
N ALA A 156 -7.86 -14.30 -5.47
CA ALA A 156 -7.80 -12.85 -5.31
C ALA A 156 -6.37 -12.39 -4.99
N MET A 157 -5.96 -11.26 -5.56
CA MET A 157 -4.64 -10.67 -5.32
C MET A 157 -4.54 -9.23 -5.78
N TRP A 158 -3.56 -8.52 -5.20
CA TRP A 158 -3.08 -7.23 -5.68
C TRP A 158 -2.21 -7.39 -6.92
N SER A 159 -2.35 -6.46 -7.87
CA SER A 159 -1.38 -6.26 -8.95
C SER A 159 -0.13 -5.57 -8.42
N GLU A 160 0.96 -5.67 -9.18
CA GLU A 160 2.05 -4.71 -9.06
C GLU A 160 1.57 -3.30 -9.44
N PRO A 161 2.23 -2.23 -8.96
CA PRO A 161 1.92 -0.87 -9.38
C PRO A 161 2.05 -0.70 -10.89
N TYR A 162 1.07 -0.06 -11.51
CA TYR A 162 1.07 0.23 -12.94
C TYR A 162 0.42 1.59 -13.23
N PHE A 163 0.68 2.13 -14.41
CA PHE A 163 -0.02 3.31 -14.90
C PHE A 163 -1.24 2.87 -15.70
N ASP A 164 -2.44 3.29 -15.25
CA ASP A 164 -3.70 2.92 -15.90
C ASP A 164 -3.99 3.83 -17.10
N GLU A 165 -3.35 3.53 -18.22
CA GLU A 165 -3.49 4.30 -19.45
C GLU A 165 -4.88 4.09 -20.08
N GLY A 166 -5.58 5.19 -20.39
CA GLY A 166 -6.86 5.18 -21.11
C GLY A 166 -8.11 5.15 -20.24
N VAL A 167 -8.00 4.93 -18.93
CA VAL A 167 -9.15 4.91 -18.01
C VAL A 167 -8.92 5.84 -16.81
N GLY A 168 -8.11 5.44 -15.82
CA GLY A 168 -7.81 6.23 -14.63
C GLY A 168 -6.71 7.29 -14.83
N ASN A 169 -5.78 7.04 -15.75
CA ASN A 169 -4.63 7.91 -16.06
C ASN A 169 -3.80 8.30 -14.82
N ILE A 170 -3.66 7.37 -13.88
CA ILE A 170 -2.88 7.50 -12.65
C ILE A 170 -2.03 6.25 -12.41
N VAL A 171 -1.02 6.38 -11.55
CA VAL A 171 -0.30 5.22 -11.02
C VAL A 171 -1.14 4.61 -9.89
N MET A 172 -1.51 3.33 -10.04
CA MET A 172 -2.38 2.63 -9.10
C MET A 172 -1.93 1.18 -8.87
N ALA A 173 -2.51 0.55 -7.86
CA ALA A 173 -2.51 -0.90 -7.70
C ALA A 173 -3.96 -1.38 -7.59
N THR A 174 -4.25 -2.53 -8.17
CA THR A 174 -5.61 -3.07 -8.29
C THR A 174 -5.73 -4.36 -7.51
N TYR A 175 -6.72 -4.45 -6.63
CA TYR A 175 -7.11 -5.72 -6.03
C TYR A 175 -8.19 -6.37 -6.87
N SER A 176 -7.92 -7.58 -7.36
CA SER A 176 -8.79 -8.28 -8.28
C SER A 176 -9.30 -9.57 -7.67
N VAL A 177 -10.60 -9.82 -7.79
CA VAL A 177 -11.27 -11.04 -7.32
C VAL A 177 -11.92 -11.73 -8.51
N PRO A 178 -11.48 -12.95 -8.90
CA PRO A 178 -12.13 -13.70 -9.96
C PRO A 178 -13.53 -14.17 -9.51
N PHE A 179 -14.48 -14.11 -10.42
CA PHE A 179 -15.85 -14.58 -10.20
C PHE A 179 -16.28 -15.59 -11.27
N TYR A 180 -17.21 -16.46 -10.89
CA TYR A 180 -17.51 -17.68 -11.61
C TYR A 180 -19.02 -17.89 -11.85
N TRP A 181 -19.33 -18.59 -12.92
CA TRP A 181 -20.65 -19.16 -13.12
C TRP A 181 -20.69 -20.64 -12.74
N ARG A 182 -21.83 -21.02 -12.15
CA ARG A 182 -22.18 -22.42 -11.87
C ARG A 182 -23.22 -22.86 -12.89
N GLY A 183 -22.77 -23.50 -13.98
CA GLY A 183 -23.63 -24.04 -15.03
C GLY A 183 -23.15 -25.43 -15.46
N GLY A 184 -24.08 -26.38 -15.64
CA GLY A 184 -23.75 -27.72 -16.16
C GLY A 184 -22.75 -28.53 -15.32
N GLY A 185 -22.66 -28.27 -14.01
CA GLY A 185 -21.76 -28.99 -13.10
C GLY A 185 -20.28 -28.58 -13.18
N ARG A 186 -19.93 -27.53 -13.94
CA ARG A 186 -18.57 -26.99 -14.00
C ARG A 186 -18.54 -25.53 -13.53
N MET A 187 -17.47 -25.18 -12.83
CA MET A 187 -17.18 -23.80 -12.44
C MET A 187 -16.39 -23.16 -13.59
N GLN A 188 -16.98 -22.16 -14.24
CA GLN A 188 -16.33 -21.44 -15.34
C GLN A 188 -16.08 -20.01 -14.90
N ILE A 189 -14.86 -19.52 -15.10
CA ILE A 189 -14.54 -18.12 -14.84
C ILE A 189 -15.35 -17.23 -15.77
N ARG A 190 -15.90 -16.15 -15.22
CA ARG A 190 -16.71 -15.19 -15.97
C ARG A 190 -16.09 -13.80 -16.00
N GLY A 191 -15.08 -13.55 -15.17
CA GLY A 191 -14.39 -12.28 -15.12
C GLY A 191 -13.71 -12.03 -13.78
N VAL A 192 -13.34 -10.77 -13.55
CA VAL A 192 -12.79 -10.28 -12.28
C VAL A 192 -13.53 -9.02 -11.85
N ALA A 193 -13.84 -8.90 -10.56
CA ALA A 193 -14.26 -7.66 -9.93
C ALA A 193 -13.03 -6.98 -9.33
N THR A 194 -12.96 -5.66 -9.41
CA THR A 194 -11.74 -4.92 -9.02
C THR A 194 -12.04 -3.72 -8.14
N ALA A 195 -11.05 -3.34 -7.34
CA ALA A 195 -10.98 -2.05 -6.68
C ALA A 195 -9.54 -1.52 -6.75
N ASP A 196 -9.41 -0.26 -7.09
CA ASP A 196 -8.16 0.40 -7.37
C ASP A 196 -7.80 1.39 -6.27
N VAL A 197 -6.52 1.42 -5.92
CA VAL A 197 -5.95 2.38 -4.97
C VAL A 197 -4.90 3.21 -5.68
N SER A 198 -5.03 4.53 -5.59
CA SER A 198 -4.02 5.46 -6.10
C SER A 198 -2.74 5.35 -5.27
N LEU A 199 -1.58 5.28 -5.93
CA LEU A 199 -0.28 5.35 -5.24
C LEU A 199 -0.01 6.73 -4.63
N SER A 200 -0.73 7.78 -5.03
CA SER A 200 -0.61 9.09 -4.39
C SER A 200 -0.96 9.03 -2.90
N TRP A 201 -1.97 8.24 -2.54
CA TRP A 201 -2.36 8.07 -1.14
C TRP A 201 -1.30 7.33 -0.32
N LEU A 202 -0.65 6.30 -0.89
CA LEU A 202 0.48 5.62 -0.25
C LEU A 202 1.65 6.57 -0.04
N LYS A 203 1.97 7.39 -1.06
CA LYS A 203 2.98 8.43 -0.97
C LYS A 203 2.70 9.43 0.15
N ASP A 204 1.45 9.86 0.31
CA ASP A 204 1.07 10.80 1.38
C ASP A 204 1.27 10.19 2.77
N ILE A 205 0.89 8.92 2.96
CA ILE A 205 1.14 8.20 4.22
C ILE A 205 2.63 8.09 4.51
N VAL A 206 3.42 7.65 3.53
CA VAL A 206 4.86 7.40 3.71
C VAL A 206 5.63 8.71 3.92
N SER A 207 5.29 9.76 3.19
CA SER A 207 5.92 11.09 3.35
C SER A 207 5.61 11.75 4.71
N SER A 208 4.53 11.34 5.39
CA SER A 208 4.23 11.76 6.76
C SER A 208 5.15 11.12 7.81
N VAL A 209 5.83 10.03 7.46
CA VAL A 209 6.76 9.33 8.35
C VAL A 209 8.06 10.10 8.42
N ARG A 210 8.28 10.81 9.54
CA ARG A 210 9.54 11.52 9.83
C ARG A 210 10.40 10.71 10.78
N VAL A 211 11.58 10.29 10.32
CA VAL A 211 12.57 9.60 11.14
C VAL A 211 13.65 10.61 11.53
N TYR A 212 13.48 11.25 12.70
CA TYR A 212 14.36 12.32 13.17
C TYR A 212 14.56 13.40 12.09
N GLU A 213 15.76 13.96 11.94
CA GLU A 213 16.03 15.08 11.01
C GLU A 213 16.38 14.63 9.59
N SER A 214 16.97 13.44 9.41
CA SER A 214 17.59 13.01 8.15
C SER A 214 17.13 11.65 7.64
N GLY A 215 16.32 10.93 8.41
CA GLY A 215 15.81 9.63 7.98
C GLY A 215 14.62 9.76 7.03
N TYR A 216 14.44 8.74 6.20
CA TYR A 216 13.41 8.65 5.17
C TYR A 216 12.70 7.31 5.25
N ALA A 217 11.51 7.24 4.68
CA ALA A 217 10.72 6.02 4.55
C ALA A 217 10.36 5.81 3.07
N PHE A 218 10.22 4.55 2.68
CA PHE A 218 9.82 4.15 1.34
C PHE A 218 9.02 2.85 1.43
N VAL A 219 8.28 2.53 0.38
CA VAL A 219 7.54 1.26 0.26
C VAL A 219 8.03 0.52 -0.97
N ILE A 220 8.25 -0.78 -0.81
CA ILE A 220 8.64 -1.69 -1.88
C ILE A 220 7.51 -2.69 -2.09
N SER A 221 7.14 -2.93 -3.35
CA SER A 221 6.19 -3.98 -3.72
C SER A 221 6.77 -5.38 -3.50
N GLN A 222 5.94 -6.41 -3.67
CA GLN A 222 6.40 -7.80 -3.51
C GLN A 222 7.50 -8.17 -4.51
N ASN A 223 7.47 -7.58 -5.72
CA ASN A 223 8.47 -7.82 -6.76
C ASN A 223 9.65 -6.85 -6.74
N GLY A 224 9.81 -6.04 -5.68
CA GLY A 224 10.97 -5.16 -5.53
C GLY A 224 10.83 -3.78 -6.20
N VAL A 225 9.63 -3.38 -6.60
CA VAL A 225 9.38 -2.07 -7.22
C VAL A 225 9.22 -1.01 -6.14
N PHE A 226 9.93 0.11 -6.28
CA PHE A 226 9.72 1.28 -5.42
C PHE A 226 8.35 1.91 -5.73
N VAL A 227 7.52 2.00 -4.70
CA VAL A 227 6.16 2.57 -4.77
C VAL A 227 6.21 4.08 -4.50
N THR A 228 7.01 4.49 -3.50
CA THR A 228 7.22 5.87 -3.07
C THR A 228 8.48 6.00 -2.25
#